data_AF-A0A2Z4UUL5-F1
#
_entry.id   AF-A0A2Z4UUL5-F1
#
_cell.length_a   1.000
_cell.length_b   1.000
_cell.length_c   1.000
_cell.angle_alpha   90.00
_cell.angle_beta   90.00
_cell.angle_gamma   90.00
#
_symmetry.space_group_name_H-M   'P 1'
#
loop_
_entity.id
_entity.type
_entity.pdbx_description
1 polymer ?
#
loop_
_entity_poly.entity_id
_entity_poly.type
_entity_poly.pdbx_seq_one_letter_code
_entity_poly.pdbx_strand_id
1 'polypeptide(L)'
;MTATLQGKGAAIPRWAGEQLKNLDTLLAALPAGRRAQWVAMLRELLRARSNALVAALKLRLDTSVTVTLAELRKSSHGLMLSDVQPLTASTEQYIGDQFAYASMLWTQVEEKLAEFQGEVAGYVERAVRVEQTVTLCLTNAGKERDRLAQTLQTAKTLTVEVAVLDLTLYVGPLLDPVHKECVAAEAALQVTPESLAGMVDGELLKAFALSEEQQKQLVGDLSGKAMTLCMQVESRLSARAARLTPSMLSRLAPLTTLPATSRKACLSLVGTYGTAWIHCLCSMESPEDLARLLVRCTHLEVVKALTKKVPAANPENLSIAVQVLNDGALDWDVACGKLNKLGFTTISLPSGVNALSWRGIGQAWAPSAFWSGAMETDLACTKHMVQELGVDPSPAKVASYFADMVQACLVACGQWTQSGRPASFAADPFVVNGATWNIIVRNLFGKPQIFHIDSGYQNSPWRTRTA
;
A
#
# COMPACT_ATOMS: atom_id res chain seq x y z
N MET A 1 11.07 34.50 59.71
CA MET A 1 10.81 34.45 58.25
C MET A 1 10.81 33.05 57.65
N THR A 2 11.77 32.18 58.00
CA THR A 2 12.01 30.86 57.38
C THR A 2 10.87 29.85 57.52
N ALA A 3 10.18 29.80 58.67
CA ALA A 3 9.12 28.82 58.93
C ALA A 3 7.81 29.10 58.17
N THR A 4 7.36 30.36 58.10
CA THR A 4 6.16 30.76 57.34
C THR A 4 6.37 30.64 55.82
N LEU A 5 7.57 30.98 55.33
CA LEU A 5 7.99 30.73 53.95
C LEU A 5 8.21 29.24 53.65
N GLN A 6 8.62 28.42 54.63
CA GLN A 6 8.68 26.95 54.47
C GLN A 6 7.28 26.33 54.40
N GLY A 7 6.31 26.80 55.19
CA GLY A 7 4.93 26.31 55.18
C GLY A 7 4.20 26.59 53.86
N LYS A 8 4.33 27.81 53.30
CA LYS A 8 3.80 28.15 51.97
C LYS A 8 4.70 27.69 50.82
N GLY A 9 6.01 27.60 51.04
CA GLY A 9 6.96 27.00 50.10
C GLY A 9 6.71 25.51 49.85
N ALA A 10 6.07 24.82 50.81
CA ALA A 10 5.57 23.46 50.64
C ALA A 10 4.26 23.37 49.82
N ALA A 11 3.54 24.48 49.60
CA ALA A 11 2.26 24.46 48.86
C ALA A 11 2.44 24.15 47.37
N ILE A 12 3.50 24.65 46.73
CA ILE A 12 3.80 24.37 45.31
C ILE A 12 4.20 22.89 45.11
N PRO A 13 5.13 22.31 45.91
CA PRO A 13 5.39 20.87 45.91
C PRO A 13 4.16 20.02 46.25
N ARG A 14 3.29 20.46 47.18
CA ARG A 14 2.08 19.74 47.56
C ARG A 14 1.03 19.75 46.45
N TRP A 15 0.78 20.90 45.84
CA TRP A 15 -0.09 21.03 44.66
C TRP A 15 0.42 20.16 43.52
N ALA A 16 1.73 20.22 43.21
CA ALA A 16 2.32 19.37 42.20
C ALA A 16 2.14 17.88 42.54
N GLY A 17 2.36 17.50 43.81
CA GLY A 17 2.12 16.15 44.30
C GLY A 17 0.67 15.67 44.15
N GLU A 18 -0.31 16.54 44.36
CA GLU A 18 -1.73 16.24 44.17
C GLU A 18 -2.09 16.10 42.68
N GLN A 19 -1.61 17.00 41.82
CA GLN A 19 -1.81 16.87 40.36
C GLN A 19 -1.18 15.57 39.82
N LEU A 20 0.04 15.23 40.26
CA LEU A 20 0.74 14.01 39.86
C LEU A 20 0.00 12.72 40.28
N LYS A 21 -0.73 12.74 41.40
CA LYS A 21 -1.59 11.63 41.85
C LYS A 21 -2.85 11.49 41.00
N ASN A 22 -3.36 12.61 40.49
CA ASN A 22 -4.59 12.63 39.70
C ASN A 22 -4.39 12.28 38.22
N LEU A 23 -3.16 12.39 37.69
CA LEU A 23 -2.86 12.07 36.28
C LEU A 23 -3.29 10.67 35.85
N ASP A 24 -3.09 9.66 36.70
CA ASP A 24 -3.46 8.28 36.41
C ASP A 24 -5.00 8.12 36.25
N THR A 25 -5.77 8.87 37.04
CA THR A 25 -7.24 8.93 36.94
C THR A 25 -7.69 9.70 35.69
N LEU A 26 -7.05 10.84 35.41
CA LEU A 26 -7.40 11.69 34.27
C LEU A 26 -7.12 11.01 32.92
N LEU A 27 -6.10 10.16 32.87
CA LEU A 27 -5.74 9.38 31.69
C LEU A 27 -6.28 7.94 31.73
N ALA A 28 -7.26 7.65 32.58
CA ALA A 28 -7.82 6.30 32.72
C ALA A 28 -8.47 5.77 31.43
N ALA A 29 -8.88 6.66 30.51
CA ALA A 29 -9.40 6.28 29.20
C ALA A 29 -8.32 5.72 28.24
N LEU A 30 -7.03 5.93 28.54
CA LEU A 30 -5.94 5.39 27.74
C LEU A 30 -5.59 3.95 28.14
N PRO A 31 -5.16 3.10 27.19
CA PRO A 31 -4.65 1.77 27.50
C PRO A 31 -3.50 1.82 28.52
N ALA A 32 -3.41 0.84 29.42
CA ALA A 32 -2.49 0.89 30.57
C ALA A 32 -1.02 1.16 30.20
N GLY A 33 -0.52 0.56 29.11
CA GLY A 33 0.84 0.82 28.60
C GLY A 33 1.02 2.25 28.09
N ARG A 34 0.06 2.76 27.30
CA ARG A 34 0.05 4.14 26.78
C ARG A 34 -0.07 5.16 27.90
N ARG A 35 -0.98 4.90 28.85
CA ARG A 35 -1.20 5.73 30.03
C ARG A 35 0.10 5.93 30.81
N ALA A 36 0.86 4.86 31.07
CA ALA A 36 2.11 4.95 31.81
C ALA A 36 3.14 5.89 31.14
N GLN A 37 3.23 5.87 29.81
CA GLN A 37 4.12 6.74 29.04
C GLN A 37 3.69 8.21 29.13
N TRP A 38 2.42 8.52 28.86
CA TRP A 38 1.90 9.90 28.98
C TRP A 38 1.99 10.45 30.39
N VAL A 39 1.70 9.61 31.40
CA VAL A 39 1.90 9.98 32.80
C VAL A 39 3.37 10.33 33.02
N ALA A 40 4.33 9.48 32.63
CA ALA A 40 5.75 9.78 32.81
C ALA A 40 6.17 11.13 32.17
N MET A 41 5.68 11.42 30.96
CA MET A 41 5.97 12.66 30.24
C MET A 41 5.37 13.89 30.94
N LEU A 42 4.11 13.80 31.37
CA LEU A 42 3.44 14.85 32.14
C LEU A 42 4.11 15.08 33.50
N ARG A 43 4.58 14.01 34.16
CA ARG A 43 5.31 14.11 35.44
C ARG A 43 6.60 14.91 35.27
N GLU A 44 7.38 14.63 34.22
CA GLU A 44 8.61 15.37 33.94
C GLU A 44 8.33 16.85 33.63
N LEU A 45 7.33 17.14 32.79
CA LEU A 45 6.95 18.52 32.48
C LEU A 45 6.48 19.28 33.72
N LEU A 46 5.64 18.66 34.55
CA LEU A 46 5.15 19.25 35.81
C LEU A 46 6.30 19.56 36.78
N ARG A 47 7.27 18.64 36.93
CA ARG A 47 8.46 18.86 37.76
C ARG A 47 9.28 20.03 37.24
N ALA A 48 9.57 20.06 35.94
CA ALA A 48 10.36 21.13 35.33
C ALA A 48 9.70 22.50 35.51
N ARG A 49 8.38 22.60 35.29
CA ARG A 49 7.61 23.83 35.46
C ARG A 49 7.51 24.27 36.92
N SER A 50 7.24 23.34 37.83
CA SER A 50 7.20 23.63 39.27
C SER A 50 8.54 24.18 39.77
N ASN A 51 9.65 23.55 39.38
CA ASN A 51 11.00 24.02 39.73
C ASN A 51 11.29 25.41 39.18
N ALA A 52 10.89 25.69 37.93
CA ALA A 52 11.05 27.01 37.31
C ALA A 52 10.24 28.10 38.05
N LEU A 53 9.00 27.79 38.46
CA LEU A 53 8.16 28.71 39.24
C LEU A 53 8.78 28.99 40.61
N VAL A 54 9.24 27.95 41.31
CA VAL A 54 9.93 28.10 42.61
C VAL A 54 11.18 28.97 42.48
N ALA A 55 11.99 28.76 41.43
CA ALA A 55 13.18 29.57 41.18
C ALA A 55 12.84 31.05 40.91
N ALA A 56 11.82 31.32 40.09
CA ALA A 56 11.36 32.67 39.79
C ALA A 56 10.81 33.40 41.02
N LEU A 57 10.08 32.69 41.88
CA LEU A 57 9.56 33.24 43.13
C LEU A 57 10.66 33.57 44.12
N LYS A 58 11.64 32.67 44.28
CA LYS A 58 12.80 32.91 45.14
C LYS A 58 13.54 34.18 44.73
N LEU A 59 13.81 34.34 43.44
CA LEU A 59 14.49 35.53 42.90
C LEU A 59 13.70 36.83 43.19
N ARG A 60 12.38 36.82 42.98
CA ARG A 60 11.52 37.98 43.26
C ARG A 60 11.46 38.32 44.75
N LEU A 61 11.41 37.30 45.61
CA LEU A 61 11.38 37.48 47.06
C LEU A 61 12.69 38.10 47.55
N ASP A 62 13.83 37.56 47.12
CA ASP A 62 15.16 38.07 47.46
C ASP A 62 15.33 39.54 47.02
N THR A 63 14.82 39.87 45.82
CA THR A 63 14.82 41.25 45.31
C THR A 63 13.95 42.17 46.18
N SER A 64 12.73 41.75 46.52
CA SER A 64 11.77 42.56 47.30
C SER A 64 12.24 42.80 48.74
N VAL A 65 12.84 41.79 49.39
CA VAL A 65 13.46 41.93 50.71
C VAL A 65 14.64 42.90 50.65
N THR A 66 15.48 42.80 49.62
CA THR A 66 16.63 43.69 49.43
C THR A 66 16.18 45.15 49.24
N VAL A 67 15.13 45.39 48.44
CA VAL A 67 14.57 46.74 48.23
C VAL A 67 13.97 47.29 49.51
N THR A 68 13.13 46.52 50.21
CA THR A 68 12.52 46.94 51.47
C THR A 68 13.57 47.27 52.54
N LEU A 69 14.64 46.47 52.64
CA LEU A 69 15.77 46.75 53.53
C LEU A 69 16.53 48.02 53.12
N ALA A 70 16.69 48.28 51.82
CA ALA A 70 17.34 49.50 51.33
C ALA A 70 16.49 50.75 51.59
N GLU A 71 15.17 50.66 51.45
CA GLU A 71 14.23 51.75 51.78
C GLU A 71 14.16 52.03 53.28
N LEU A 72 14.11 50.99 54.12
CA LEU A 72 14.23 51.13 55.58
C LEU A 72 15.54 51.81 56.00
N ARG A 73 16.64 51.51 55.31
CA ARG A 73 17.94 52.20 55.52
C ARG A 73 17.92 53.66 55.09
N LYS A 74 17.11 54.02 54.10
CA LYS A 74 16.92 55.43 53.66
C LYS A 74 15.99 56.21 54.58
N SER A 75 14.91 55.60 55.08
CA SER A 75 13.96 56.25 55.99
C SER A 75 14.47 56.38 57.42
N SER A 76 15.46 55.59 57.82
CA SER A 76 16.15 55.65 59.12
C SER A 76 17.23 56.72 59.23
N HIS A 77 17.23 57.75 58.37
CA HIS A 77 18.16 58.91 58.44
C HIS A 77 17.98 59.83 59.68
N GLY A 78 17.56 59.27 60.82
CA GLY A 78 17.61 59.88 62.15
C GLY A 78 18.08 58.95 63.27
N LEU A 79 18.42 57.68 63.00
CA LEU A 79 18.91 56.74 64.03
C LEU A 79 20.33 56.27 63.69
N MET A 80 21.25 56.48 64.63
CA MET A 80 22.63 55.99 64.56
C MET A 80 22.63 54.47 64.46
N LEU A 81 23.59 53.90 63.71
CA LEU A 81 23.75 52.47 63.46
C LEU A 81 23.83 51.58 64.74
N SER A 82 23.99 52.18 65.91
CA SER A 82 23.95 51.50 67.22
C SER A 82 22.53 51.17 67.73
N ASP A 83 21.49 51.80 67.18
CA ASP A 83 20.11 51.67 67.68
C ASP A 83 19.23 50.73 66.84
N VAL A 84 19.77 50.20 65.73
CA VAL A 84 19.13 49.11 64.99
C VAL A 84 19.48 47.81 65.71
N GLN A 85 18.69 47.46 66.73
CA GLN A 85 18.71 46.08 67.24
C GLN A 85 18.50 45.11 66.07
N PRO A 86 19.11 43.90 66.11
CA PRO A 86 18.74 42.84 65.16
C PRO A 86 17.22 42.73 65.15
N LEU A 87 16.63 42.70 63.94
CA LEU A 87 15.19 42.50 63.78
C LEU A 87 14.77 41.37 64.72
N THR A 88 13.95 41.69 65.71
CA THR A 88 13.50 40.71 66.68
C THR A 88 12.78 39.59 65.93
N ALA A 89 12.87 38.35 66.42
CA ALA A 89 12.20 37.21 65.78
C ALA A 89 10.70 37.48 65.52
N SER A 90 10.05 38.29 66.36
CA SER A 90 8.66 38.72 66.19
C SER A 90 8.44 39.70 65.03
N THR A 91 9.42 40.55 64.70
CA THR A 91 9.33 41.52 63.59
C THR A 91 9.61 40.84 62.25
N GLU A 92 10.56 39.91 62.20
CA GLU A 92 10.72 39.03 61.03
C GLU A 92 9.52 38.11 60.81
N GLN A 93 8.84 37.72 61.90
CA GLN A 93 7.62 36.93 61.84
C GLN A 93 6.44 37.78 61.39
N TYR A 94 6.28 39.00 61.89
CA TYR A 94 5.26 39.95 61.43
C TYR A 94 5.45 40.33 59.95
N ILE A 95 6.67 40.63 59.50
CA ILE A 95 6.95 40.90 58.07
C ILE A 95 6.68 39.64 57.24
N GLY A 96 7.07 38.47 57.73
CA GLY A 96 6.76 37.18 57.10
C GLY A 96 5.25 36.89 57.01
N ASP A 97 4.50 37.23 58.06
CA ASP A 97 3.05 37.03 58.14
C ASP A 97 2.29 38.06 57.29
N GLN A 98 2.75 39.32 57.23
CA GLN A 98 2.23 40.35 56.32
C GLN A 98 2.48 39.98 54.84
N PHE A 99 3.65 39.40 54.53
CA PHE A 99 3.91 38.84 53.20
C PHE A 99 3.03 37.62 52.90
N ALA A 100 2.75 36.79 53.91
CA ALA A 100 1.99 35.56 53.77
C ALA A 100 0.47 35.80 53.67
N TYR A 101 -0.10 36.83 54.30
CA TYR A 101 -1.57 36.97 54.40
C TYR A 101 -2.23 37.87 53.35
N ALA A 102 -1.50 38.74 52.64
CA ALA A 102 -2.13 39.66 51.66
C ALA A 102 -1.20 40.28 50.59
N SER A 103 -0.07 39.66 50.24
CA SER A 103 0.82 40.24 49.22
C SER A 103 0.35 39.91 47.80
N MET A 104 0.40 40.88 46.88
CA MET A 104 0.23 40.67 45.42
C MET A 104 1.03 39.47 44.90
N LEU A 105 2.17 39.17 45.52
CA LEU A 105 3.02 38.03 45.20
C LEU A 105 2.32 36.69 45.40
N TRP A 106 1.55 36.51 46.47
CA TRP A 106 0.83 35.25 46.70
C TRP A 106 -0.36 35.10 45.75
N THR A 107 -1.09 36.18 45.47
CA THR A 107 -2.14 36.18 44.42
C THR A 107 -1.56 35.82 43.05
N GLN A 108 -0.39 36.35 42.68
CA GLN A 108 0.31 35.99 41.44
C GLN A 108 0.75 34.51 41.42
N VAL A 109 1.09 33.93 42.57
CA VAL A 109 1.41 32.49 42.67
C VAL A 109 0.14 31.67 42.42
N GLU A 110 -0.97 32.02 43.06
CA GLU A 110 -2.27 31.34 42.89
C GLU A 110 -2.77 31.44 41.46
N GLU A 111 -2.66 32.61 40.82
CA GLU A 111 -2.96 32.82 39.40
C GLU A 111 -2.09 31.93 38.50
N LYS A 112 -0.77 31.87 38.75
CA LYS A 112 0.14 31.00 37.98
C LYS A 112 -0.13 29.52 38.21
N LEU A 113 -0.50 29.10 39.42
CA LEU A 113 -0.90 27.73 39.71
C LEU A 113 -2.21 27.36 38.99
N ALA A 114 -3.18 28.29 38.91
CA ALA A 114 -4.41 28.10 38.16
C ALA A 114 -4.15 28.02 36.65
N GLU A 115 -3.27 28.87 36.09
CA GLU A 115 -2.81 28.78 34.71
C GLU A 115 -2.18 27.40 34.42
N PHE A 116 -1.27 26.94 35.29
CA PHE A 116 -0.66 25.62 35.14
C PHE A 116 -1.68 24.48 35.23
N GLN A 117 -2.69 24.59 36.09
CA GLN A 117 -3.76 23.59 36.15
C GLN A 117 -4.55 23.53 34.84
N GLY A 118 -4.83 24.69 34.23
CA GLY A 118 -5.44 24.77 32.90
C GLY A 118 -4.55 24.16 31.80
N GLU A 119 -3.24 24.43 31.84
CA GLU A 119 -2.29 23.83 30.91
C GLU A 119 -2.25 22.30 31.03
N VAL A 120 -2.22 21.76 32.26
CA VAL A 120 -2.21 20.31 32.52
C VAL A 120 -3.47 19.65 31.96
N ALA A 121 -4.65 20.25 32.18
CA ALA A 121 -5.89 19.77 31.58
C ALA A 121 -5.80 19.78 30.04
N GLY A 122 -5.25 20.85 29.46
CA GLY A 122 -4.99 20.95 28.02
C GLY A 122 -4.02 19.89 27.48
N TYR A 123 -2.99 19.51 28.24
CA TYR A 123 -2.10 18.40 27.86
C TYR A 123 -2.78 17.04 27.98
N VAL A 124 -3.60 16.81 29.00
CA VAL A 124 -4.37 15.57 29.17
C VAL A 124 -5.33 15.37 28.00
N GLU A 125 -6.09 16.39 27.64
CA GLU A 125 -6.98 16.31 26.48
C GLU A 125 -6.23 16.07 25.17
N ARG A 126 -5.11 16.77 24.97
CA ARG A 126 -4.24 16.59 23.81
C ARG A 126 -3.71 15.17 23.74
N ALA A 127 -3.26 14.61 24.86
CA ALA A 127 -2.79 13.23 24.96
C ALA A 127 -3.85 12.26 24.44
N VAL A 128 -5.10 12.40 24.89
CA VAL A 128 -6.21 11.56 24.43
C VAL A 128 -6.43 11.66 22.92
N ARG A 129 -6.42 12.88 22.36
CA ARG A 129 -6.64 13.09 20.92
C ARG A 129 -5.47 12.58 20.07
N VAL A 130 -4.23 12.79 20.50
CA VAL A 130 -3.03 12.26 19.83
C VAL A 130 -3.02 10.73 19.87
N GLU A 131 -3.42 10.12 20.99
CA GLU A 131 -3.53 8.67 21.12
C GLU A 131 -4.57 8.04 20.21
N GLN A 132 -5.70 8.71 19.99
CA GLN A 132 -6.68 8.27 18.99
C GLN A 132 -6.06 8.26 17.58
N THR A 133 -5.26 9.27 17.24
CA THR A 133 -4.52 9.33 15.97
C THR A 133 -3.47 8.21 15.89
N VAL A 134 -2.67 8.00 16.94
CA VAL A 134 -1.69 6.89 17.00
C VAL A 134 -2.37 5.55 16.76
N THR A 135 -3.46 5.28 17.47
CA THR A 135 -4.23 4.03 17.33
C THR A 135 -4.72 3.83 15.90
N LEU A 136 -5.32 4.87 15.30
CA LEU A 136 -5.82 4.81 13.92
C LEU A 136 -4.69 4.57 12.91
N CYS A 137 -3.60 5.33 13.01
CA CYS A 137 -2.46 5.24 12.11
C CYS A 137 -1.76 3.88 12.19
N LEU A 138 -1.50 3.37 13.40
CA LEU A 138 -0.90 2.05 13.59
C LEU A 138 -1.82 0.93 13.12
N THR A 139 -3.13 1.05 13.35
CA THR A 139 -4.12 0.08 12.84
C THR A 139 -4.11 0.04 11.31
N ASN A 140 -4.09 1.20 10.65
CA ASN A 140 -4.06 1.27 9.19
C ASN A 140 -2.73 0.74 8.61
N ALA A 141 -1.60 1.05 9.25
CA ALA A 141 -0.31 0.47 8.89
C ALA A 141 -0.30 -1.06 9.04
N GLY A 142 -0.89 -1.59 10.11
CA GLY A 142 -1.06 -3.02 10.31
C GLY A 142 -1.86 -3.68 9.18
N LYS A 143 -2.99 -3.09 8.77
CA LYS A 143 -3.80 -3.61 7.66
C LYS A 143 -3.04 -3.68 6.33
N GLU A 144 -2.31 -2.62 5.97
CA GLU A 144 -1.54 -2.61 4.71
C GLU A 144 -0.38 -3.61 4.76
N ARG A 145 0.23 -3.79 5.93
CA ARG A 145 1.23 -4.83 6.17
C ARG A 145 0.64 -6.24 6.00
N ASP A 146 -0.49 -6.53 6.63
CA ASP A 146 -1.15 -7.83 6.56
C ASP A 146 -1.54 -8.18 5.11
N ARG A 147 -2.03 -7.17 4.37
CA ARG A 147 -2.32 -7.30 2.94
C ARG A 147 -1.06 -7.65 2.14
N LEU A 148 0.06 -6.97 2.36
CA LEU A 148 1.33 -7.30 1.72
C LEU A 148 1.79 -8.72 2.09
N ALA A 149 1.66 -9.13 3.35
CA ALA A 149 2.04 -10.46 3.81
C ALA A 149 1.20 -11.56 3.12
N GLN A 150 -0.11 -11.33 2.95
CA GLN A 150 -0.98 -12.24 2.21
C GLN A 150 -0.54 -12.35 0.74
N THR A 151 -0.32 -11.22 0.06
CA THR A 151 0.15 -11.20 -1.33
C THR A 151 1.50 -11.92 -1.49
N LEU A 152 2.44 -11.70 -0.57
CA LEU A 152 3.72 -12.39 -0.54
C LEU A 152 3.54 -13.90 -0.41
N GLN A 153 2.66 -14.35 0.49
CA GLN A 153 2.41 -15.78 0.66
C GLN A 153 1.84 -16.41 -0.62
N THR A 154 0.86 -15.75 -1.26
CA THR A 154 0.32 -16.24 -2.55
C THR A 154 1.39 -16.28 -3.65
N ALA A 155 2.23 -15.26 -3.75
CA ALA A 155 3.33 -15.24 -4.72
C ALA A 155 4.34 -16.37 -4.46
N LYS A 156 4.68 -16.64 -3.20
CA LYS A 156 5.54 -17.78 -2.82
C LYS A 156 4.92 -19.12 -3.22
N THR A 157 3.63 -19.32 -2.98
CA THR A 157 2.93 -20.53 -3.43
C THR A 157 3.05 -20.74 -4.95
N LEU A 158 2.88 -19.68 -5.74
CA LEU A 158 3.07 -19.76 -7.19
C LEU A 158 4.51 -20.13 -7.58
N THR A 159 5.52 -19.57 -6.91
CA THR A 159 6.93 -19.90 -7.18
C THR A 159 7.24 -21.37 -6.89
N VAL A 160 6.62 -21.94 -5.84
CA VAL A 160 6.72 -23.35 -5.51
C VAL A 160 6.01 -24.20 -6.57
N GLU A 161 4.82 -23.81 -7.02
CA GLU A 161 4.08 -24.52 -8.07
C GLU A 161 4.88 -24.59 -9.38
N VAL A 162 5.52 -23.48 -9.79
CA VAL A 162 6.42 -23.44 -10.94
C VAL A 162 7.56 -24.45 -10.80
N ALA A 163 8.17 -24.55 -9.61
CA ALA A 163 9.26 -25.49 -9.35
C ALA A 163 8.78 -26.94 -9.33
N VAL A 164 7.62 -27.21 -8.74
CA VAL A 164 7.00 -28.56 -8.71
C VAL A 164 6.69 -29.05 -10.12
N LEU A 165 6.27 -28.15 -11.01
CA LEU A 165 6.00 -28.46 -12.42
C LEU A 165 7.28 -28.49 -13.29
N ASP A 166 8.46 -28.25 -12.72
CA ASP A 166 9.75 -28.16 -13.42
C ASP A 166 9.75 -27.14 -14.58
N LEU A 167 9.05 -26.02 -14.38
CA LEU A 167 8.89 -24.98 -15.40
C LEU A 167 9.88 -23.82 -15.27
N THR A 168 10.70 -23.79 -14.21
CA THR A 168 11.56 -22.66 -13.83
C THR A 168 12.38 -22.09 -15.00
N LEU A 169 12.98 -22.95 -15.82
CA LEU A 169 13.81 -22.50 -16.95
C LEU A 169 13.01 -21.87 -18.09
N TYR A 170 11.76 -22.29 -18.29
CA TYR A 170 10.91 -21.83 -19.40
C TYR A 170 10.18 -20.53 -19.03
N VAL A 171 9.82 -20.35 -17.76
CA VAL A 171 9.09 -19.17 -17.29
C VAL A 171 9.96 -18.15 -16.57
N GLY A 172 11.30 -18.30 -16.57
CA GLY A 172 12.26 -17.39 -15.95
C GLY A 172 11.97 -15.90 -16.17
N PRO A 173 11.72 -15.43 -17.42
CA PRO A 173 11.37 -14.03 -17.68
C PRO A 173 10.13 -13.50 -16.95
N LEU A 174 9.18 -14.36 -16.57
CA LEU A 174 8.02 -14.02 -15.74
C LEU A 174 8.29 -14.22 -14.25
N LEU A 175 9.10 -15.21 -13.89
CA LEU A 175 9.41 -15.60 -12.52
C LEU A 175 10.43 -14.68 -11.83
N ASP A 176 11.48 -14.26 -12.54
CA ASP A 176 12.56 -13.43 -11.97
C ASP A 176 12.05 -12.10 -11.41
N PRO A 177 11.14 -11.36 -12.09
CA PRO A 177 10.52 -10.17 -11.52
C PRO A 177 9.71 -10.47 -10.25
N VAL A 178 9.06 -11.64 -10.16
CA VAL A 178 8.31 -12.04 -8.96
C VAL A 178 9.26 -12.30 -7.80
N HIS A 179 10.34 -13.05 -8.01
CA HIS A 179 11.36 -13.26 -6.98
C HIS A 179 11.94 -11.94 -6.45
N LYS A 180 12.25 -11.00 -7.36
CA LYS A 180 12.76 -9.68 -6.98
C LYS A 180 11.78 -8.91 -6.09
N GLU A 181 10.49 -8.89 -6.43
CA GLU A 181 9.48 -8.19 -5.63
C GLU A 181 9.15 -8.96 -4.33
N CYS A 182 9.28 -10.29 -4.28
CA CYS A 182 9.19 -11.06 -3.04
C CYS A 182 10.26 -10.63 -2.03
N VAL A 183 11.52 -10.46 -2.47
CA VAL A 183 12.61 -9.94 -1.61
C VAL A 183 12.30 -8.52 -1.13
N ALA A 184 11.78 -7.66 -2.00
CA ALA A 184 11.36 -6.30 -1.61
C ALA A 184 10.21 -6.32 -0.60
N ALA A 185 9.26 -7.25 -0.74
CA ALA A 185 8.16 -7.43 0.20
C ALA A 185 8.66 -7.90 1.57
N GLU A 186 9.57 -8.86 1.62
CA GLU A 186 10.21 -9.30 2.87
C GLU A 186 10.92 -8.15 3.59
N ALA A 187 11.65 -7.31 2.84
CA ALA A 187 12.30 -6.13 3.39
C ALA A 187 11.29 -5.11 3.94
N ALA A 188 10.20 -4.82 3.21
CA ALA A 188 9.14 -3.94 3.70
C ALA A 188 8.45 -4.50 4.96
N LEU A 189 8.30 -5.82 5.04
CA LEU A 189 7.75 -6.52 6.20
C LEU A 189 8.72 -6.62 7.39
N GLN A 190 9.94 -6.09 7.32
CA GLN A 190 10.81 -5.99 8.50
C GLN A 190 10.31 -4.93 9.51
N VAL A 191 9.58 -3.92 9.04
CA VAL A 191 8.97 -2.91 9.94
C VAL A 191 7.71 -3.52 10.56
N THR A 192 7.85 -4.09 11.75
CA THR A 192 6.74 -4.69 12.49
C THR A 192 5.86 -3.62 13.15
N PRO A 193 4.58 -3.91 13.44
CA PRO A 193 3.72 -2.99 14.18
C PRO A 193 4.34 -2.52 15.51
N GLU A 194 5.05 -3.41 16.21
CA GLU A 194 5.74 -3.11 17.47
C GLU A 194 6.90 -2.15 17.25
N SER A 195 7.72 -2.36 16.22
CA SER A 195 8.82 -1.45 15.88
C SER A 195 8.33 -0.07 15.47
N LEU A 196 7.22 0.00 14.71
CA LEU A 196 6.60 1.25 14.30
C LEU A 196 6.00 1.99 15.48
N ALA A 197 5.30 1.28 16.37
CA ALA A 197 4.81 1.84 17.62
C ALA A 197 5.97 2.41 18.47
N GLY A 198 7.07 1.67 18.60
CA GLY A 198 8.27 2.13 19.31
C GLY A 198 8.89 3.39 18.70
N MET A 199 8.93 3.51 17.37
CA MET A 199 9.40 4.72 16.68
C MET A 199 8.49 5.92 16.91
N VAL A 200 7.17 5.72 16.80
CA VAL A 200 6.16 6.75 17.09
C VAL A 200 6.32 7.26 18.51
N ASP A 201 6.52 6.36 19.47
CA ASP A 201 6.71 6.71 20.88
C ASP A 201 7.98 7.51 21.12
N GLY A 202 9.10 7.05 20.54
CA GLY A 202 10.39 7.73 20.66
C GLY A 202 10.34 9.17 20.11
N GLU A 203 9.58 9.40 19.05
CA GLU A 203 9.45 10.73 18.44
C GLU A 203 8.41 11.60 19.15
N LEU A 204 7.29 11.05 19.61
CA LEU A 204 6.33 11.78 20.46
C LEU A 204 6.96 12.24 21.78
N LEU A 205 7.87 11.44 22.34
CA LEU A 205 8.66 11.82 23.53
C LEU A 205 9.46 13.11 23.30
N LYS A 206 10.10 13.25 22.14
CA LYS A 206 10.88 14.44 21.77
C LYS A 206 9.98 15.63 21.42
N ALA A 207 8.79 15.34 20.87
CA ALA A 207 7.84 16.32 20.36
C ALA A 207 6.73 16.71 21.37
N PHE A 208 6.81 16.30 22.63
CA PHE A 208 5.74 16.48 23.61
C PHE A 208 5.29 17.94 23.81
N ALA A 209 6.22 18.89 23.68
CA ALA A 209 5.93 20.32 23.82
C ALA A 209 5.26 20.94 22.58
N LEU A 210 5.21 20.21 21.45
CA LEU A 210 4.61 20.69 20.22
C LEU A 210 3.08 20.75 20.31
N SER A 211 2.47 21.47 19.37
CA SER A 211 1.01 21.53 19.26
C SER A 211 0.42 20.15 18.94
N GLU A 212 -0.87 19.99 19.21
CA GLU A 212 -1.62 18.77 18.87
C GLU A 212 -1.46 18.40 17.38
N GLU A 213 -1.63 19.38 16.50
CA GLU A 213 -1.54 19.15 15.04
C GLU A 213 -0.13 18.76 14.60
N GLN A 214 0.91 19.32 15.21
CA GLN A 214 2.29 18.93 14.93
C GLN A 214 2.58 17.49 15.38
N GLN A 215 2.05 17.08 16.55
CA GLN A 215 2.19 15.70 17.02
C GLN A 215 1.43 14.72 16.13
N LYS A 216 0.19 15.05 15.73
CA LYS A 216 -0.60 14.25 14.78
C LYS A 216 0.11 14.11 13.43
N GLN A 217 0.67 15.21 12.90
CA GLN A 217 1.41 15.19 11.64
C GLN A 217 2.62 14.26 11.73
N LEU A 218 3.38 14.32 12.82
CA LEU A 218 4.53 13.46 13.04
C LEU A 218 4.14 11.97 13.08
N VAL A 219 3.06 11.62 13.78
CA VAL A 219 2.51 10.25 13.80
C VAL A 219 2.08 9.82 12.40
N GLY A 220 1.40 10.71 11.68
CA GLY A 220 0.96 10.51 10.31
C GLY A 220 2.11 10.28 9.34
N ASP A 221 3.20 11.05 9.44
CA ASP A 221 4.36 10.94 8.56
C ASP A 221 5.11 9.61 8.77
N LEU A 222 5.31 9.21 10.03
CA LEU A 222 5.98 7.95 10.37
C LEU A 222 5.17 6.75 9.88
N SER A 223 3.88 6.73 10.20
CA SER A 223 2.99 5.63 9.80
C SER A 223 2.72 5.62 8.30
N GLY A 224 2.57 6.81 7.71
CA GLY A 224 2.30 7.01 6.28
C GLY A 224 3.46 6.55 5.39
N LYS A 225 4.71 6.73 5.82
CA LYS A 225 5.88 6.16 5.13
C LYS A 225 5.84 4.64 5.10
N ALA A 226 5.57 3.98 6.23
CA ALA A 226 5.47 2.53 6.32
C ALA A 226 4.31 1.98 5.48
N MET A 227 3.14 2.61 5.56
CA MET A 227 1.96 2.29 4.74
C MET A 227 2.27 2.41 3.25
N THR A 228 2.82 3.55 2.82
CA THR A 228 3.11 3.82 1.41
C THR A 228 4.09 2.80 0.84
N LEU A 229 5.12 2.43 1.61
CA LEU A 229 6.06 1.39 1.20
C LEU A 229 5.35 0.05 0.99
N CYS A 230 4.50 -0.37 1.95
CA CYS A 230 3.74 -1.62 1.83
C CYS A 230 2.83 -1.62 0.61
N MET A 231 2.08 -0.53 0.40
CA MET A 231 1.17 -0.37 -0.74
C MET A 231 1.90 -0.40 -2.08
N GLN A 232 3.04 0.29 -2.19
CA GLN A 232 3.83 0.32 -3.43
C GLN A 232 4.40 -1.05 -3.77
N VAL A 233 4.94 -1.76 -2.78
CA VAL A 233 5.49 -3.11 -2.99
C VAL A 233 4.38 -4.11 -3.27
N GLU A 234 3.25 -4.05 -2.56
CA GLU A 234 2.08 -4.90 -2.82
C GLU A 234 1.60 -4.72 -4.25
N SER A 235 1.42 -3.48 -4.70
CA SER A 235 0.94 -3.19 -6.06
C SER A 235 1.87 -3.75 -7.14
N ARG A 236 3.20 -3.61 -6.95
CA ARG A 236 4.19 -4.18 -7.87
C ARG A 236 4.19 -5.71 -7.84
N LEU A 237 4.24 -6.31 -6.66
CA LEU A 237 4.26 -7.76 -6.49
C LEU A 237 2.99 -8.40 -7.08
N SER A 238 1.82 -7.87 -6.73
CA SER A 238 0.53 -8.26 -7.30
C SER A 238 0.53 -8.18 -8.83
N ALA A 239 1.05 -7.09 -9.41
CA ALA A 239 1.12 -6.92 -10.86
C ALA A 239 2.07 -7.91 -11.55
N ARG A 240 3.14 -8.36 -10.89
CA ARG A 240 4.05 -9.38 -11.44
C ARG A 240 3.47 -10.78 -11.27
N ALA A 241 2.98 -11.11 -10.09
CA ALA A 241 2.41 -12.41 -9.76
C ALA A 241 1.14 -12.70 -10.59
N ALA A 242 0.32 -11.69 -10.90
CA ALA A 242 -0.84 -11.85 -11.77
C ALA A 242 -0.52 -12.42 -13.16
N ARG A 243 0.71 -12.26 -13.64
CA ARG A 243 1.16 -12.80 -14.94
C ARG A 243 1.54 -14.28 -14.89
N LEU A 244 1.54 -14.89 -13.70
CA LEU A 244 1.79 -16.32 -13.48
C LEU A 244 0.54 -16.93 -12.85
N THR A 245 -0.43 -17.30 -13.69
CA THR A 245 -1.66 -17.93 -13.20
C THR A 245 -1.55 -19.45 -13.18
N PRO A 246 -2.27 -20.15 -12.28
CA PRO A 246 -2.35 -21.62 -12.30
C PRO A 246 -2.79 -22.18 -13.66
N SER A 247 -3.68 -21.46 -14.37
CA SER A 247 -4.10 -21.82 -15.73
C SER A 247 -2.94 -21.79 -16.73
N MET A 248 -2.11 -20.75 -16.69
CA MET A 248 -0.90 -20.69 -17.52
C MET A 248 0.06 -21.82 -17.20
N LEU A 249 0.30 -22.10 -15.91
CA LEU A 249 1.20 -23.17 -15.49
C LEU A 249 0.71 -24.55 -15.97
N SER A 250 -0.59 -24.82 -15.85
CA SER A 250 -1.21 -26.06 -16.35
C SER A 250 -1.04 -26.22 -17.87
N ARG A 251 -1.19 -25.14 -18.65
CA ARG A 251 -0.98 -25.17 -20.11
C ARG A 251 0.47 -25.39 -20.51
N LEU A 252 1.42 -24.93 -19.71
CA LEU A 252 2.85 -25.10 -19.95
C LEU A 252 3.41 -26.40 -19.39
N ALA A 253 2.70 -27.07 -18.46
CA ALA A 253 3.13 -28.33 -17.85
C ALA A 253 3.59 -29.40 -18.86
N PRO A 254 2.98 -29.57 -20.06
CA PRO A 254 3.46 -30.54 -21.05
C PRO A 254 4.88 -30.26 -21.57
N LEU A 255 5.43 -29.05 -21.42
CA LEU A 255 6.79 -28.72 -21.89
C LEU A 255 7.86 -29.65 -21.33
N THR A 256 7.70 -30.10 -20.08
CA THR A 256 8.70 -30.91 -19.38
C THR A 256 8.75 -32.34 -19.90
N THR A 257 7.66 -32.82 -20.50
CA THR A 257 7.55 -34.18 -21.07
C THR A 257 7.94 -34.22 -22.55
N LEU A 258 8.07 -33.07 -23.22
CA LEU A 258 8.49 -33.00 -24.62
C LEU A 258 9.95 -33.46 -24.82
N PRO A 259 10.33 -33.92 -26.04
CA PRO A 259 11.72 -34.29 -26.34
C PRO A 259 12.73 -33.18 -26.06
N ALA A 260 13.97 -33.56 -25.72
CA ALA A 260 15.03 -32.62 -25.37
C ALA A 260 15.31 -31.58 -26.47
N THR A 261 15.15 -31.94 -27.75
CA THR A 261 15.30 -31.04 -28.89
C THR A 261 14.24 -29.94 -28.89
N SER A 262 12.97 -30.29 -28.66
CA SER A 262 11.86 -29.34 -28.54
C SER A 262 12.01 -28.42 -27.32
N ARG A 263 12.47 -28.96 -26.19
CA ARG A 263 12.78 -28.18 -24.99
C ARG A 263 13.90 -27.17 -25.22
N LYS A 264 14.97 -27.58 -25.91
CA LYS A 264 16.08 -26.69 -26.29
C LYS A 264 15.63 -25.59 -27.26
N ALA A 265 14.78 -25.91 -28.23
CA ALA A 265 14.19 -24.92 -29.13
C ALA A 265 13.33 -23.91 -28.35
N CYS A 266 12.52 -24.38 -27.41
CA CYS A 266 11.73 -23.51 -26.52
C CYS A 266 12.63 -22.54 -25.75
N LEU A 267 13.67 -23.04 -25.07
CA LEU A 267 14.60 -22.20 -24.30
C LEU A 267 15.32 -21.16 -25.18
N SER A 268 15.70 -21.52 -26.40
CA SER A 268 16.31 -20.58 -27.35
C SER A 268 15.35 -19.44 -27.72
N LEU A 269 14.06 -19.74 -27.89
CA LEU A 269 13.03 -18.75 -28.24
C LEU A 269 12.61 -17.93 -27.01
N VAL A 270 12.62 -18.50 -25.80
CA VAL A 270 12.54 -17.75 -24.54
C VAL A 270 13.69 -16.74 -24.45
N GLY A 271 14.92 -17.14 -24.77
CA GLY A 271 16.07 -16.21 -24.79
C GLY A 271 15.96 -15.10 -25.83
N THR A 272 15.25 -15.35 -26.94
CA THR A 272 15.09 -14.37 -28.03
C THR A 272 13.93 -13.41 -27.80
N TYR A 273 12.79 -13.91 -27.32
CA TYR A 273 11.51 -13.19 -27.28
C TYR A 273 10.99 -12.96 -25.85
N GLY A 274 11.62 -13.54 -24.84
CA GLY A 274 11.28 -13.36 -23.43
C GLY A 274 9.83 -13.69 -23.11
N THR A 275 9.16 -12.78 -22.40
CA THR A 275 7.78 -12.94 -21.94
C THR A 275 6.78 -13.09 -23.09
N ALA A 276 7.03 -12.47 -24.24
CA ALA A 276 6.13 -12.54 -25.39
C ALA A 276 6.00 -13.98 -25.92
N TRP A 277 7.10 -14.75 -25.93
CA TRP A 277 7.07 -16.15 -26.31
C TRP A 277 6.23 -16.99 -25.35
N ILE A 278 6.42 -16.79 -24.05
CA ILE A 278 5.67 -17.53 -23.02
C ILE A 278 4.17 -17.27 -23.16
N HIS A 279 3.76 -16.02 -23.39
CA HIS A 279 2.36 -15.68 -23.65
C HIS A 279 1.80 -16.36 -24.91
N CYS A 280 2.61 -16.49 -25.97
CA CYS A 280 2.22 -17.21 -27.17
C CYS A 280 2.07 -18.72 -26.91
N LEU A 281 2.94 -19.33 -26.11
CA LEU A 281 2.78 -20.75 -25.75
C LEU A 281 1.53 -20.98 -24.91
N CYS A 282 1.22 -20.09 -23.97
CA CYS A 282 0.00 -20.18 -23.16
C CYS A 282 -1.27 -20.07 -24.01
N SER A 283 -1.25 -19.37 -25.15
CA SER A 283 -2.42 -19.22 -26.01
C SER A 283 -2.77 -20.47 -26.83
N MET A 284 -1.93 -21.51 -26.79
CA MET A 284 -2.24 -22.79 -27.41
C MET A 284 -3.46 -23.44 -26.75
N GLU A 285 -4.36 -23.99 -27.57
CA GLU A 285 -5.64 -24.55 -27.10
C GLU A 285 -5.47 -25.93 -26.48
N SER A 286 -4.45 -26.66 -26.94
CA SER A 286 -4.20 -28.04 -26.53
C SER A 286 -2.69 -28.31 -26.30
N PRO A 287 -2.34 -29.29 -25.46
CA PRO A 287 -0.96 -29.78 -25.35
C PRO A 287 -0.39 -30.23 -26.70
N GLU A 288 -1.22 -30.77 -27.60
CA GLU A 288 -0.82 -31.23 -28.92
C GLU A 288 -0.39 -30.07 -29.84
N ASP A 289 -1.09 -28.93 -29.76
CA ASP A 289 -0.68 -27.69 -30.45
C ASP A 289 0.70 -27.23 -30.01
N LEU A 290 0.90 -27.18 -28.68
CA LEU A 290 2.18 -26.80 -28.08
C LEU A 290 3.31 -27.73 -28.55
N ALA A 291 3.08 -29.04 -28.52
CA ALA A 291 4.03 -30.05 -28.96
C ALA A 291 4.37 -29.87 -30.45
N ARG A 292 3.35 -29.72 -31.30
CA ARG A 292 3.51 -29.51 -32.74
C ARG A 292 4.37 -28.30 -33.02
N LEU A 293 3.99 -27.12 -32.50
CA LEU A 293 4.72 -25.86 -32.66
C LEU A 293 6.21 -26.04 -32.31
N LEU A 294 6.49 -26.62 -31.14
CA LEU A 294 7.86 -26.76 -30.66
C LEU A 294 8.69 -27.75 -31.46
N VAL A 295 8.09 -28.81 -31.98
CA VAL A 295 8.75 -29.70 -32.96
C VAL A 295 9.13 -28.91 -34.21
N ARG A 296 8.26 -28.03 -34.73
CA ARG A 296 8.60 -27.19 -35.91
C ARG A 296 9.76 -26.26 -35.61
N CYS A 297 9.78 -25.69 -34.40
CA CYS A 297 10.86 -24.82 -33.94
C CYS A 297 12.20 -25.54 -33.75
N THR A 298 12.27 -26.88 -33.85
CA THR A 298 13.56 -27.58 -33.92
C THR A 298 14.25 -27.42 -35.28
N HIS A 299 13.51 -27.07 -36.34
CA HIS A 299 14.07 -26.83 -37.67
C HIS A 299 14.67 -25.43 -37.77
N LEU A 300 15.96 -25.36 -38.07
CA LEU A 300 16.73 -24.11 -38.09
C LEU A 300 16.17 -23.07 -39.08
N GLU A 301 15.69 -23.50 -40.25
CA GLU A 301 15.13 -22.59 -41.26
C GLU A 301 13.82 -21.94 -40.79
N VAL A 302 13.00 -22.66 -40.03
CA VAL A 302 11.79 -22.12 -39.39
C VAL A 302 12.18 -21.03 -38.38
N VAL A 303 13.17 -21.31 -37.53
CA VAL A 303 13.66 -20.32 -36.54
C VAL A 303 14.28 -19.10 -37.22
N LYS A 304 15.05 -19.28 -38.30
CA LYS A 304 15.60 -18.16 -39.09
C LYS A 304 14.49 -17.34 -39.75
N ALA A 305 13.49 -17.97 -40.33
CA ALA A 305 12.36 -17.26 -40.94
C ALA A 305 11.58 -16.46 -39.88
N LEU A 306 11.31 -17.08 -38.73
CA LEU A 306 10.64 -16.46 -37.59
C LEU A 306 11.42 -15.24 -37.08
N THR A 307 12.71 -15.41 -36.75
CA THR A 307 13.56 -14.34 -36.21
C THR A 307 13.83 -13.20 -37.20
N LYS A 308 13.94 -13.51 -38.50
CA LYS A 308 14.09 -12.50 -39.55
C LYS A 308 12.82 -11.66 -39.74
N LYS A 309 11.64 -12.28 -39.65
CA LYS A 309 10.35 -11.62 -39.93
C LYS A 309 9.72 -10.99 -38.70
N VAL A 310 10.01 -11.52 -37.53
CA VAL A 310 9.50 -11.05 -36.24
C VAL A 310 10.70 -10.67 -35.38
N PRO A 311 11.14 -9.39 -35.41
CA PRO A 311 12.13 -8.92 -34.46
C PRO A 311 11.56 -8.99 -33.03
N ALA A 312 12.45 -9.20 -32.05
CA ALA A 312 12.10 -9.49 -30.66
C ALA A 312 11.18 -8.45 -29.96
N ALA A 313 11.07 -7.24 -30.51
CA ALA A 313 10.31 -6.13 -29.94
C ALA A 313 8.81 -6.10 -30.32
N ASN A 314 8.31 -7.03 -31.16
CA ASN A 314 6.92 -6.99 -31.61
C ASN A 314 6.13 -8.27 -31.18
N PRO A 315 5.49 -8.26 -29.99
CA PRO A 315 4.69 -9.38 -29.48
C PRO A 315 3.49 -9.74 -30.36
N GLU A 316 2.90 -8.76 -31.05
CA GLU A 316 1.79 -8.95 -31.98
C GLU A 316 2.22 -9.82 -33.17
N ASN A 317 3.29 -9.41 -33.85
CA ASN A 317 3.84 -10.17 -34.98
C ASN A 317 4.29 -11.57 -34.54
N LEU A 318 4.82 -11.71 -33.31
CA LEU A 318 5.20 -13.01 -32.77
C LEU A 318 4.00 -13.93 -32.58
N SER A 319 2.93 -13.42 -31.95
CA SER A 319 1.73 -14.22 -31.74
C SER A 319 1.11 -14.66 -33.05
N ILE A 320 1.10 -13.79 -34.06
CA ILE A 320 0.58 -14.14 -35.38
C ILE A 320 1.46 -15.21 -36.04
N ALA A 321 2.78 -15.01 -36.02
CA ALA A 321 3.72 -15.97 -36.60
C ALA A 321 3.63 -17.34 -35.92
N VAL A 322 3.44 -17.40 -34.60
CA VAL A 322 3.21 -18.63 -33.85
C VAL A 322 1.94 -19.34 -34.29
N GLN A 323 0.85 -18.62 -34.52
CA GLN A 323 -0.40 -19.22 -35.02
C GLN A 323 -0.25 -19.75 -36.45
N VAL A 324 0.44 -19.03 -37.33
CA VAL A 324 0.79 -19.53 -38.69
C VAL A 324 1.61 -20.81 -38.58
N LEU A 325 2.55 -20.85 -37.64
CA LEU A 325 3.32 -22.04 -37.35
C LEU A 325 2.50 -23.13 -36.67
N ASN A 326 1.37 -22.89 -36.02
CA ASN A 326 0.58 -23.95 -35.41
C ASN A 326 -0.47 -24.59 -36.37
N ASP A 327 -0.76 -23.94 -37.50
CA ASP A 327 -1.75 -24.42 -38.48
C ASP A 327 -1.42 -25.83 -39.01
N GLY A 328 -2.38 -26.75 -38.83
CA GLY A 328 -2.18 -28.19 -38.63
C GLY A 328 -1.92 -29.04 -39.88
N ALA A 329 -1.73 -28.44 -41.05
CA ALA A 329 -1.58 -29.16 -42.34
C ALA A 329 -0.38 -28.72 -43.19
N LEU A 330 0.53 -27.90 -42.65
CA LEU A 330 1.59 -27.26 -43.43
C LEU A 330 2.93 -28.00 -43.30
N ASP A 331 3.54 -28.32 -44.44
CA ASP A 331 4.96 -28.69 -44.56
C ASP A 331 5.86 -27.49 -44.14
N TRP A 332 7.10 -27.76 -43.74
CA TRP A 332 8.08 -26.77 -43.29
C TRP A 332 8.32 -25.65 -44.30
N ASP A 333 8.40 -25.99 -45.58
CA ASP A 333 8.59 -25.01 -46.64
C ASP A 333 7.36 -24.11 -46.82
N VAL A 334 6.16 -24.67 -46.65
CA VAL A 334 4.90 -23.91 -46.72
C VAL A 334 4.77 -23.01 -45.50
N ALA A 335 5.13 -23.48 -44.31
CA ALA A 335 5.16 -22.68 -43.10
C ALA A 335 6.14 -21.51 -43.21
N CYS A 336 7.37 -21.75 -43.70
CA CYS A 336 8.34 -20.71 -43.99
C CYS A 336 7.85 -19.74 -45.08
N GLY A 337 7.21 -20.25 -46.13
CA GLY A 337 6.62 -19.46 -47.19
C GLY A 337 5.51 -18.52 -46.68
N LYS A 338 4.62 -19.03 -45.82
CA LYS A 338 3.58 -18.22 -45.16
C LYS A 338 4.20 -17.18 -44.22
N LEU A 339 5.16 -17.57 -43.37
CA LEU A 339 5.90 -16.64 -42.51
C LEU A 339 6.54 -15.50 -43.32
N ASN A 340 7.12 -15.82 -44.48
CA ASN A 340 7.80 -14.84 -45.31
C ASN A 340 6.85 -13.89 -46.07
N LYS A 341 5.59 -14.29 -46.25
CA LYS A 341 4.53 -13.56 -46.98
C LYS A 341 3.50 -12.88 -46.08
N LEU A 342 3.70 -12.84 -44.76
CA LEU A 342 2.75 -12.26 -43.82
C LEU A 342 2.48 -10.76 -44.12
N GLY A 343 1.36 -10.50 -44.80
CA GLY A 343 0.67 -9.22 -44.80
C GLY A 343 -0.34 -9.23 -43.66
N PHE A 344 0.06 -8.70 -42.51
CA PHE A 344 -0.75 -8.71 -41.30
C PHE A 344 -1.80 -7.61 -41.35
N THR A 345 -3.07 -7.96 -41.55
CA THR A 345 -4.17 -7.03 -41.29
C THR A 345 -4.79 -7.39 -39.94
N THR A 346 -4.43 -6.62 -38.91
CA THR A 346 -5.03 -6.74 -37.58
C THR A 346 -6.27 -5.86 -37.49
N ILE A 347 -7.25 -6.27 -36.68
CA ILE A 347 -8.38 -5.40 -36.35
C ILE A 347 -7.90 -4.22 -35.50
N SER A 348 -8.55 -3.07 -35.65
CA SER A 348 -8.32 -1.93 -34.76
C SER A 348 -8.74 -2.27 -33.33
N LEU A 349 -7.87 -2.01 -32.36
CA LEU A 349 -8.17 -2.16 -30.94
C LEU A 349 -8.89 -0.91 -30.40
N PRO A 350 -9.85 -1.06 -29.46
CA PRO A 350 -10.38 0.08 -28.72
C PRO A 350 -9.29 0.82 -27.92
N SER A 351 -9.50 2.10 -27.67
CA SER A 351 -8.54 2.93 -26.92
C SER A 351 -8.26 2.37 -25.52
N GLY A 352 -6.99 2.33 -25.11
CA GLY A 352 -6.56 1.83 -23.81
C GLY A 352 -6.55 0.30 -23.66
N VAL A 353 -6.86 -0.43 -24.73
CA VAL A 353 -6.76 -1.89 -24.80
C VAL A 353 -5.45 -2.31 -25.45
N ASN A 354 -4.81 -3.31 -24.87
CA ASN A 354 -3.58 -3.89 -25.39
C ASN A 354 -3.77 -5.40 -25.54
N ALA A 355 -3.46 -5.93 -26.73
CA ALA A 355 -3.51 -7.36 -26.98
C ALA A 355 -2.34 -8.08 -26.26
N LEU A 356 -2.63 -9.24 -25.68
CA LEU A 356 -1.63 -10.16 -25.11
C LEU A 356 -1.24 -11.25 -26.10
N SER A 357 -2.19 -11.66 -26.94
CA SER A 357 -2.00 -12.63 -28.01
C SER A 357 -3.03 -12.38 -29.11
N TRP A 358 -2.76 -12.89 -30.30
CA TRP A 358 -3.57 -12.75 -31.51
C TRP A 358 -3.91 -14.10 -32.11
N ARG A 359 -5.09 -14.19 -32.71
CA ARG A 359 -5.63 -15.36 -33.42
C ARG A 359 -6.23 -14.94 -34.76
N GLY A 360 -6.04 -15.78 -35.78
CA GLY A 360 -6.65 -15.60 -37.09
C GLY A 360 -8.12 -16.01 -37.07
N ILE A 361 -8.99 -15.15 -37.58
CA ILE A 361 -10.43 -15.39 -37.71
C ILE A 361 -10.86 -14.87 -39.09
N GLY A 362 -11.21 -15.79 -39.99
CA GLY A 362 -11.44 -15.46 -41.39
C GLY A 362 -10.20 -14.80 -42.02
N GLN A 363 -10.40 -13.63 -42.65
CA GLN A 363 -9.32 -12.83 -43.25
C GLN A 363 -8.64 -11.84 -42.28
N ALA A 364 -9.00 -11.84 -41.00
CA ALA A 364 -8.51 -10.86 -40.02
C ALA A 364 -7.77 -11.50 -38.84
N TRP A 365 -6.88 -10.73 -38.21
CA TRP A 365 -6.28 -11.08 -36.93
C TRP A 365 -6.97 -10.32 -35.81
N ALA A 366 -7.38 -11.02 -34.75
CA ALA A 366 -8.03 -10.46 -33.57
C ALA A 366 -7.38 -10.93 -32.27
N PRO A 367 -7.45 -10.15 -31.17
CA PRO A 367 -6.84 -10.57 -29.91
C PRO A 367 -7.48 -11.83 -29.31
N SER A 368 -6.64 -12.79 -28.90
CA SER A 368 -7.06 -13.98 -28.14
C SER A 368 -7.06 -13.79 -26.63
N ALA A 369 -6.27 -12.83 -26.15
CA ALA A 369 -6.40 -12.26 -24.83
C ALA A 369 -5.95 -10.80 -24.88
N PHE A 370 -6.41 -10.00 -23.95
CA PHE A 370 -6.09 -8.59 -23.87
C PHE A 370 -6.13 -8.09 -22.42
N TRP A 371 -5.54 -6.92 -22.22
CA TRP A 371 -5.61 -6.20 -20.96
C TRP A 371 -5.95 -4.74 -21.19
N SER A 372 -6.49 -4.11 -20.15
CA SER A 372 -6.71 -2.68 -20.08
C SER A 372 -6.25 -2.18 -18.71
N GLY A 373 -6.26 -0.86 -18.49
CA GLY A 373 -5.99 -0.30 -17.16
C GLY A 373 -6.92 -0.83 -16.06
N ALA A 374 -8.08 -1.40 -16.42
CA ALA A 374 -9.09 -1.89 -15.49
C ALA A 374 -9.03 -3.40 -15.24
N MET A 375 -8.57 -4.22 -16.19
CA MET A 375 -8.68 -5.68 -16.11
C MET A 375 -7.70 -6.42 -17.04
N GLU A 376 -7.58 -7.72 -16.83
CA GLU A 376 -6.93 -8.65 -17.75
C GLU A 376 -7.87 -9.80 -18.08
N THR A 377 -7.91 -10.25 -19.33
CA THR A 377 -8.66 -11.45 -19.71
C THR A 377 -7.80 -12.69 -19.66
N ASP A 378 -8.36 -13.81 -19.22
CA ASP A 378 -7.74 -15.10 -19.49
C ASP A 378 -7.88 -15.47 -20.98
N LEU A 379 -7.11 -16.48 -21.40
CA LEU A 379 -7.06 -16.92 -22.79
C LEU A 379 -8.32 -17.72 -23.23
N ALA A 380 -9.35 -17.84 -22.37
CA ALA A 380 -10.59 -18.54 -22.69
C ALA A 380 -11.57 -17.67 -23.51
N CYS A 381 -11.34 -16.37 -23.60
CA CYS A 381 -12.21 -15.41 -24.27
C CYS A 381 -12.40 -15.69 -25.77
N THR A 382 -11.45 -16.36 -26.43
CA THR A 382 -11.51 -16.65 -27.87
C THR A 382 -12.31 -17.88 -28.30
N LYS A 383 -12.69 -18.79 -27.40
CA LYS A 383 -13.45 -19.99 -27.80
C LYS A 383 -14.78 -19.61 -28.46
N HIS A 384 -15.36 -18.49 -28.01
CA HIS A 384 -16.64 -17.99 -28.45
C HIS A 384 -16.54 -17.23 -29.77
N MET A 385 -15.53 -16.39 -30.02
CA MET A 385 -15.44 -15.59 -31.26
C MET A 385 -15.47 -16.42 -32.56
N VAL A 386 -14.76 -17.54 -32.62
CA VAL A 386 -14.77 -18.42 -33.81
C VAL A 386 -16.12 -19.11 -33.99
N GLN A 387 -16.77 -19.48 -32.88
CA GLN A 387 -18.10 -20.09 -32.90
C GLN A 387 -19.22 -19.08 -33.22
N GLU A 388 -19.05 -17.82 -32.80
CA GLU A 388 -20.08 -16.78 -32.84
C GLU A 388 -20.13 -15.98 -34.14
N LEU A 389 -19.00 -15.82 -34.83
CA LEU A 389 -18.92 -14.99 -36.04
C LEU A 389 -19.28 -15.73 -37.34
N GLY A 390 -19.34 -17.07 -37.29
CA GLY A 390 -19.63 -17.94 -38.44
C GLY A 390 -18.40 -18.27 -39.29
N VAL A 391 -18.62 -18.83 -40.49
CA VAL A 391 -17.55 -19.21 -41.42
C VAL A 391 -17.05 -17.96 -42.16
N ASP A 392 -15.75 -17.68 -42.05
CA ASP A 392 -15.02 -16.59 -42.74
C ASP A 392 -15.63 -15.17 -42.59
N PRO A 393 -15.70 -14.61 -41.37
CA PRO A 393 -16.25 -13.28 -41.15
C PRO A 393 -15.37 -12.17 -41.74
N SER A 394 -16.00 -11.06 -42.15
CA SER A 394 -15.28 -9.88 -42.62
C SER A 394 -14.47 -9.21 -41.49
N PRO A 395 -13.32 -8.58 -41.77
CA PRO A 395 -12.54 -7.88 -40.76
C PRO A 395 -13.32 -6.84 -39.95
N ALA A 396 -14.25 -6.13 -40.60
CA ALA A 396 -15.12 -5.14 -39.94
C ALA A 396 -16.05 -5.80 -38.90
N LYS A 397 -16.62 -6.97 -39.23
CA LYS A 397 -17.47 -7.73 -38.31
C LYS A 397 -16.69 -8.21 -37.09
N VAL A 398 -15.46 -8.71 -37.31
CA VAL A 398 -14.56 -9.16 -36.24
C VAL A 398 -14.19 -7.99 -35.31
N ALA A 399 -13.86 -6.81 -35.88
CA ALA A 399 -13.52 -5.61 -35.12
C ALA A 399 -14.70 -5.11 -34.26
N SER A 400 -15.90 -5.09 -34.83
CA SER A 400 -17.12 -4.65 -34.16
C SER A 400 -17.48 -5.56 -32.98
N TYR A 401 -17.42 -6.88 -33.17
CA TYR A 401 -17.64 -7.84 -32.08
C TYR A 401 -16.63 -7.67 -30.95
N PHE A 402 -15.35 -7.51 -31.29
CA PHE A 402 -14.30 -7.35 -30.29
C PHE A 402 -14.51 -6.10 -29.43
N ALA A 403 -14.91 -4.98 -30.03
CA ALA A 403 -15.24 -3.76 -29.29
C ALA A 403 -16.38 -3.97 -28.29
N ASP A 404 -17.42 -4.71 -28.67
CA ASP A 404 -18.57 -5.00 -27.81
C ASP A 404 -18.20 -5.94 -26.66
N MET A 405 -17.33 -6.92 -26.91
CA MET A 405 -16.77 -7.79 -25.88
C MET A 405 -15.94 -7.01 -24.86
N VAL A 406 -15.09 -6.08 -25.30
CA VAL A 406 -14.31 -5.21 -24.40
C VAL A 406 -15.25 -4.41 -23.49
N GLN A 407 -16.28 -3.80 -24.07
CA GLN A 407 -17.26 -3.02 -23.31
C GLN A 407 -18.00 -3.89 -22.29
N ALA A 408 -18.39 -5.11 -22.66
CA ALA A 408 -19.03 -6.04 -21.74
C ALA A 408 -18.11 -6.41 -20.57
N CYS A 409 -16.83 -6.69 -20.83
CA CYS A 409 -15.85 -6.97 -19.78
C CYS A 409 -15.73 -5.81 -18.78
N LEU A 410 -15.70 -4.56 -19.28
CA LEU A 410 -15.64 -3.38 -18.41
C LEU A 410 -16.87 -3.24 -17.51
N VAL A 411 -18.06 -3.52 -18.03
CA VAL A 411 -19.31 -3.53 -17.23
C VAL A 411 -19.25 -4.60 -16.13
N ALA A 412 -18.83 -5.82 -16.45
CA ALA A 412 -18.68 -6.90 -15.49
C ALA A 412 -17.66 -6.56 -14.37
N CYS A 413 -16.53 -5.95 -14.72
CA CYS A 413 -15.55 -5.46 -13.73
C CYS A 413 -16.11 -4.35 -12.83
N GLY A 414 -16.97 -3.48 -13.38
CA GLY A 414 -17.68 -2.46 -12.62
C GLY A 414 -18.59 -3.09 -11.56
N GLN A 415 -19.40 -4.08 -11.95
CA GLN A 415 -20.25 -4.83 -11.02
C GLN A 415 -19.42 -5.54 -9.93
N TRP A 416 -18.35 -6.25 -10.32
CA TRP A 416 -17.45 -6.91 -9.37
C TRP A 416 -16.85 -5.93 -8.34
N THR A 417 -16.48 -4.72 -8.78
CA THR A 417 -15.95 -3.68 -7.89
C THR A 417 -17.01 -3.22 -6.89
N GLN A 418 -18.25 -3.03 -7.34
CA GLN A 418 -19.38 -2.63 -6.50
C GLN A 418 -19.76 -3.72 -5.48
N SER A 419 -19.61 -4.99 -5.85
CA SER A 419 -19.86 -6.14 -4.96
C SER A 419 -18.74 -6.40 -3.93
N GLY A 420 -17.79 -5.48 -3.76
CA GLY A 420 -16.73 -5.61 -2.76
C GLY A 420 -15.56 -6.50 -3.19
N ARG A 421 -15.38 -6.71 -4.50
CA ARG A 421 -14.24 -7.44 -5.09
C ARG A 421 -14.08 -8.89 -4.59
N PRO A 422 -15.15 -9.71 -4.59
CA PRO A 422 -15.09 -11.08 -4.10
C PRO A 422 -14.13 -11.94 -4.94
N ALA A 423 -13.68 -13.06 -4.38
CA ALA A 423 -12.70 -13.96 -5.00
C ALA A 423 -13.14 -14.48 -6.39
N SER A 424 -14.44 -14.74 -6.55
CA SER A 424 -15.09 -15.11 -7.80
C SER A 424 -16.46 -14.46 -7.85
N PHE A 425 -16.85 -13.95 -9.01
CA PHE A 425 -18.07 -13.19 -9.22
C PHE A 425 -18.66 -13.44 -10.59
N ALA A 426 -19.85 -14.02 -10.64
CA ALA A 426 -20.66 -14.02 -11.84
C ALA A 426 -21.39 -12.68 -11.91
N ALA A 427 -21.13 -11.90 -12.96
CA ALA A 427 -21.87 -10.69 -13.22
C ALA A 427 -23.33 -11.02 -13.53
N ASP A 428 -24.26 -10.19 -13.07
CA ASP A 428 -25.66 -10.32 -13.45
C ASP A 428 -25.76 -10.11 -14.97
N PRO A 429 -26.53 -10.93 -15.71
CA PRO A 429 -26.61 -10.81 -17.16
C PRO A 429 -26.99 -9.40 -17.61
N PHE A 430 -26.26 -8.85 -18.58
CA PHE A 430 -26.51 -7.50 -19.09
C PHE A 430 -26.40 -7.45 -20.61
N VAL A 431 -27.04 -6.44 -21.21
CA VAL A 431 -27.08 -6.29 -22.68
C VAL A 431 -26.09 -5.22 -23.13
N VAL A 432 -25.21 -5.59 -24.06
CA VAL A 432 -24.36 -4.65 -24.81
C VAL A 432 -24.67 -4.83 -26.28
N ASN A 433 -25.12 -3.74 -26.92
CA ASN A 433 -25.43 -3.68 -28.36
C ASN A 433 -26.32 -4.83 -28.87
N GLY A 434 -27.29 -5.22 -28.04
CA GLY A 434 -28.29 -6.25 -28.36
C GLY A 434 -27.88 -7.69 -28.06
N ALA A 435 -26.64 -7.93 -27.62
CA ALA A 435 -26.18 -9.25 -27.14
C ALA A 435 -26.23 -9.31 -25.61
N THR A 436 -26.67 -10.44 -25.06
CA THR A 436 -26.73 -10.67 -23.60
C THR A 436 -25.46 -11.35 -23.14
N TRP A 437 -24.67 -10.69 -22.31
CA TRP A 437 -23.38 -11.18 -21.86
C TRP A 437 -23.46 -11.80 -20.47
N ASN A 438 -22.88 -12.99 -20.34
CA ASN A 438 -22.65 -13.70 -19.09
C ASN A 438 -21.14 -13.75 -18.89
N ILE A 439 -20.63 -13.02 -17.89
CA ILE A 439 -19.20 -12.88 -17.65
C ILE A 439 -18.90 -13.23 -16.21
N ILE A 440 -17.80 -13.98 -16.01
CA ILE A 440 -17.31 -14.29 -14.68
C ILE A 440 -15.93 -13.67 -14.45
N VAL A 441 -15.83 -12.94 -13.34
CA VAL A 441 -14.66 -12.19 -12.89
C VAL A 441 -14.05 -12.89 -11.68
N ARG A 442 -12.72 -13.04 -11.65
CA ARG A 442 -11.96 -13.49 -10.48
C ARG A 442 -11.12 -12.36 -9.92
N ASN A 443 -10.94 -12.38 -8.61
CA ASN A 443 -9.97 -11.53 -7.94
C ASN A 443 -8.59 -12.19 -8.01
N LEU A 444 -7.71 -11.63 -8.84
CA LEU A 444 -6.32 -12.04 -8.94
C LEU A 444 -5.45 -10.92 -8.37
N PHE A 445 -5.04 -11.08 -7.11
CA PHE A 445 -4.21 -10.10 -6.38
C PHE A 445 -4.81 -8.69 -6.29
N GLY A 446 -6.11 -8.58 -5.98
CA GLY A 446 -6.82 -7.31 -5.87
C GLY A 446 -7.21 -6.69 -7.22
N LYS A 447 -6.91 -7.36 -8.33
CA LYS A 447 -7.26 -6.95 -9.69
C LYS A 447 -8.26 -7.91 -10.32
N PRO A 448 -9.18 -7.40 -11.16
CA PRO A 448 -10.13 -8.27 -11.84
C PRO A 448 -9.45 -9.00 -13.00
N GLN A 449 -9.65 -10.31 -13.04
CA GLN A 449 -9.36 -11.15 -14.19
C GLN A 449 -10.66 -11.72 -14.76
N ILE A 450 -10.93 -11.52 -16.04
CA ILE A 450 -12.07 -12.14 -16.73
C ILE A 450 -11.69 -13.59 -17.04
N PHE A 451 -12.49 -14.57 -16.60
CA PHE A 451 -12.17 -16.00 -16.85
C PHE A 451 -13.20 -16.74 -17.70
N HIS A 452 -14.35 -16.13 -17.93
CA HIS A 452 -15.40 -16.70 -18.77
C HIS A 452 -16.22 -15.59 -19.38
N ILE A 453 -16.54 -15.75 -20.66
CA ILE A 453 -17.37 -14.84 -21.46
C ILE A 453 -18.30 -15.69 -22.32
N ASP A 454 -19.59 -15.45 -22.23
CA ASP A 454 -20.61 -16.02 -23.11
C ASP A 454 -21.61 -14.93 -23.53
N SER A 455 -21.75 -14.67 -24.83
CA SER A 455 -22.70 -13.65 -25.34
C SER A 455 -24.13 -14.20 -25.56
N GLY A 456 -24.40 -15.43 -25.11
CA GLY A 456 -25.69 -16.09 -25.32
C GLY A 456 -25.90 -16.47 -26.79
N TYR A 457 -24.84 -16.99 -27.44
CA TYR A 457 -24.69 -17.19 -28.88
C TYR A 457 -25.95 -17.66 -29.63
N GLN A 458 -26.69 -18.63 -29.09
CA GLN A 458 -27.86 -19.18 -29.79
C GLN A 458 -28.91 -18.12 -30.16
N ASN A 459 -28.95 -17.01 -29.41
CA ASN A 459 -29.89 -15.90 -29.58
C ASN A 459 -29.20 -14.57 -29.90
N SER A 460 -27.89 -14.58 -30.20
CA SER A 460 -27.08 -13.37 -30.33
C SER A 460 -27.26 -12.70 -31.71
N PRO A 461 -27.39 -11.36 -31.79
CA PRO A 461 -27.56 -10.63 -33.05
C PRO A 461 -26.34 -10.76 -34.00
N TRP A 462 -25.19 -11.21 -33.49
CA TRP A 462 -23.98 -11.41 -34.30
C TRP A 462 -24.06 -12.55 -35.31
N ARG A 463 -24.98 -13.50 -35.09
CA ARG A 463 -25.22 -14.61 -36.00
C ARG A 463 -25.89 -14.16 -37.29
N THR A 464 -26.76 -13.14 -37.21
CA THR A 464 -27.56 -12.62 -38.33
C THR A 464 -27.06 -11.29 -38.88
N ARG A 465 -26.20 -10.57 -38.16
CA ARG A 465 -25.54 -9.35 -38.66
C ARG A 465 -24.65 -9.68 -39.87
N THR A 466 -25.09 -9.27 -41.06
CA THR A 466 -24.25 -9.15 -42.25
C THR A 466 -23.53 -7.80 -42.21
N ALA A 467 -22.20 -7.86 -42.00
CA ALA A 467 -21.20 -6.79 -42.04
C ALA A 467 -21.64 -5.39 -41.57
#